data_AF-A0A179HUM0-F1
#
_entry.id   AF-A0A179HUM0-F1
#
_cell.length_a   1.000
_cell.length_b   1.000
_cell.length_c   1.000
_cell.angle_alpha   90.00
_cell.angle_beta   90.00
_cell.angle_gamma   90.00
#
_symmetry.space_group_name_H-M   'P 1'
#
loop_
_entity.id
_entity.type
_entity.pdbx_description
1 polymer ?
#
loop_
_entity_poly.entity_id
_entity_poly.type
_entity_poly.pdbx_seq_one_letter_code
_entity_poly.pdbx_strand_id
1 'polypeptide(L)'
;MRVPASLGGKTVLIVGFSNSAVDTATTLAGHAKHVYIARRHDAFVLPRIVDGKPLDHGFNHRKALVLRAAKACLPAVASDAMMRRVLTATHLKGMHGVAAATASQQLPLPSAVALDLAAAPLPNRTPPVISDSIFHEVLAGRVELVRALQRIDGPRAVLLHDGRRIDDIDAIVFCTGYQAEYSLAGEHDPTREQPPGWTAAPGSNGRRLPRLYRNIFSLDLPHSLAFMGCIAFASPAFQLYDLASLALARVWTGKAAPLPPRDAMLASVHAQQARLVRLAEDGGGSVIPGWVDGDEWMAWADDVAGTGVLPRLGYGPAGWAFWLRDRRLCGLLMDGISSPHVYRLFETGKRRAWKGAREEIFRINAERSDD
;
A
#
# COMPACT_ATOMS: atom_id res chain seq x y z
N MET A 1 -10.97 -17.75 2.75
CA MET A 1 -11.72 -18.93 3.22
C MET A 1 -13.11 -18.47 3.59
N ARG A 2 -14.18 -19.10 3.10
CA ARG A 2 -15.55 -18.57 3.31
C ARG A 2 -16.14 -18.90 4.69
N VAL A 3 -15.71 -20.00 5.34
CA VAL A 3 -16.21 -20.40 6.68
C VAL A 3 -15.10 -21.04 7.52
N PRO A 4 -14.63 -20.44 8.62
CA PRO A 4 -13.52 -20.96 9.46
C PRO A 4 -13.76 -22.37 10.00
N ALA A 5 -15.03 -22.73 10.24
CA ALA A 5 -15.44 -24.04 10.74
C ALA A 5 -14.98 -25.21 9.87
N SER A 6 -14.74 -25.04 8.56
CA SER A 6 -14.28 -26.14 7.70
C SER A 6 -12.84 -26.59 8.01
N LEU A 7 -12.09 -25.81 8.80
CA LEU A 7 -10.79 -26.17 9.35
C LEU A 7 -10.81 -26.29 10.89
N GLY A 8 -11.99 -26.47 11.48
CA GLY A 8 -12.12 -26.72 12.92
C GLY A 8 -11.31 -27.95 13.35
N GLY A 9 -10.54 -27.82 14.43
CA GLY A 9 -9.72 -28.91 14.99
C GLY A 9 -8.54 -29.38 14.13
N LYS A 10 -8.23 -28.70 13.02
CA LYS A 10 -7.13 -29.05 12.10
C LYS A 10 -5.86 -28.26 12.40
N THR A 11 -4.70 -28.82 12.07
CA THR A 11 -3.43 -28.10 12.01
C THR A 11 -3.26 -27.51 10.61
N VAL A 12 -3.16 -26.18 10.51
CA VAL A 12 -3.18 -25.47 9.23
C VAL A 12 -1.86 -24.73 9.00
N LEU A 13 -1.25 -24.91 7.84
CA LEU A 13 -0.11 -24.12 7.38
C LEU A 13 -0.56 -23.04 6.40
N ILE A 14 -0.37 -21.77 6.74
CA ILE A 14 -0.61 -20.64 5.87
C ILE A 14 0.71 -20.22 5.21
N VAL A 15 0.75 -20.13 3.89
CA VAL A 15 1.94 -19.72 3.13
C VAL A 15 1.82 -18.25 2.74
N GLY A 16 2.76 -17.43 3.23
CA GLY A 16 2.81 -15.98 3.02
C GLY A 16 2.65 -15.18 4.31
N PHE A 17 3.15 -13.95 4.33
CA PHE A 17 2.99 -13.02 5.46
C PHE A 17 2.50 -11.66 4.95
N SER A 18 1.22 -11.66 4.56
CA SER A 18 0.48 -10.54 3.99
C SER A 18 -0.78 -10.26 4.82
N ASN A 19 -1.51 -9.19 4.50
CA ASN A 19 -2.81 -8.91 5.14
C ASN A 19 -3.77 -10.11 5.07
N SER A 20 -3.94 -10.73 3.89
CA SER A 20 -4.78 -11.93 3.74
C SER A 20 -4.29 -13.11 4.56
N ALA A 21 -2.97 -13.31 4.67
CA ALA A 21 -2.41 -14.40 5.46
C ALA A 21 -2.68 -14.22 6.95
N VAL A 22 -2.45 -13.01 7.45
CA VAL A 22 -2.64 -12.67 8.86
C VAL A 22 -4.12 -12.68 9.24
N ASP A 23 -5.00 -12.11 8.43
CA ASP A 23 -6.45 -12.17 8.69
C ASP A 23 -6.97 -13.62 8.64
N THR A 24 -6.45 -14.45 7.73
CA THR A 24 -6.79 -15.87 7.70
C THR A 24 -6.31 -16.58 8.97
N ALA A 25 -5.09 -16.29 9.43
CA ALA A 25 -4.53 -16.89 10.63
C ALA A 25 -5.30 -16.51 11.89
N THR A 26 -5.58 -15.22 12.08
CA THR A 26 -6.31 -14.71 13.26
C THR A 26 -7.76 -15.15 13.26
N THR A 27 -8.38 -15.32 12.09
CA THR A 27 -9.73 -15.89 11.96
C THR A 27 -9.75 -17.38 12.32
N LEU A 28 -8.72 -18.13 11.95
CA LEU A 28 -8.60 -19.55 12.29
C LEU A 28 -8.17 -19.78 13.74
N ALA A 29 -7.50 -18.81 14.35
CA ALA A 29 -7.11 -18.91 15.75
C ALA A 29 -8.36 -19.06 16.64
N GLY A 30 -8.30 -20.03 17.56
CA GLY A 30 -9.45 -20.42 18.40
C GLY A 30 -10.43 -21.40 17.74
N HIS A 31 -10.31 -21.69 16.44
CA HIS A 31 -11.12 -22.69 15.74
C HIS A 31 -10.28 -23.89 15.26
N ALA A 32 -9.12 -23.61 14.66
CA ALA A 32 -8.14 -24.61 14.28
C ALA A 32 -7.45 -25.18 15.53
N LYS A 33 -6.92 -26.41 15.44
CA LYS A 33 -6.08 -26.99 16.49
C LYS A 33 -4.79 -26.17 16.68
N HIS A 34 -4.17 -25.79 15.57
CA HIS A 34 -2.99 -24.93 15.55
C HIS A 34 -2.79 -24.32 14.15
N VAL A 35 -2.18 -23.13 14.08
CA VAL A 35 -1.93 -22.43 12.82
C VAL A 35 -0.45 -22.07 12.69
N TYR A 36 0.19 -22.49 11.60
CA TYR A 36 1.52 -22.04 11.21
C TYR A 36 1.42 -20.96 10.15
N ILE A 37 2.28 -19.94 10.20
CA ILE A 37 2.49 -18.99 9.10
C ILE A 37 3.91 -19.14 8.58
N ALA A 38 4.06 -19.73 7.38
CA ALA A 38 5.33 -19.86 6.69
C ALA A 38 5.65 -18.62 5.85
N ARG A 39 6.82 -18.02 6.07
CA ARG A 39 7.21 -16.75 5.42
C ARG A 39 8.65 -16.74 4.92
N ARG A 40 8.85 -16.09 3.75
CA ARG A 40 10.17 -15.88 3.12
C ARG A 40 10.93 -14.70 3.73
N HIS A 41 10.19 -13.63 3.99
CA HIS A 41 10.68 -12.42 4.63
C HIS A 41 9.67 -12.00 5.70
N ASP A 42 10.15 -11.23 6.66
CA ASP A 42 9.27 -10.59 7.63
C ASP A 42 8.59 -9.36 7.04
N ALA A 43 7.67 -8.77 7.79
CA ALA A 43 6.91 -7.60 7.40
C ALA A 43 6.68 -6.69 8.61
N PHE A 44 6.55 -5.39 8.35
CA PHE A 44 6.01 -4.49 9.36
C PHE A 44 4.53 -4.82 9.57
N VAL A 45 4.19 -5.22 10.78
CA VAL A 45 2.81 -5.34 11.26
C VAL A 45 2.45 -4.07 12.02
N LEU A 46 1.47 -3.30 11.54
CA LEU A 46 1.03 -2.05 12.16
C LEU A 46 -0.39 -2.22 12.72
N PRO A 47 -0.70 -1.60 13.87
CA PRO A 47 -2.07 -1.61 14.38
C PRO A 47 -2.96 -0.64 13.58
N ARG A 48 -4.28 -0.85 13.64
CA ARG A 48 -5.26 0.09 13.07
C ARG A 48 -5.32 1.38 13.87
N ILE A 49 -5.12 1.30 15.18
CA ILE A 49 -5.16 2.43 16.11
C ILE A 49 -3.76 2.67 16.70
N VAL A 50 -3.27 3.90 16.61
CA VAL A 50 -2.01 4.37 17.20
C VAL A 50 -2.31 5.58 18.06
N ASP A 51 -1.89 5.55 19.32
CA ASP A 51 -2.12 6.63 20.29
C ASP A 51 -3.59 7.11 20.34
N GLY A 52 -4.52 6.16 20.33
CA GLY A 52 -5.98 6.41 20.38
C GLY A 52 -6.61 6.84 19.05
N LYS A 53 -5.84 6.95 17.95
CA LYS A 53 -6.34 7.46 16.66
C LYS A 53 -6.10 6.46 15.52
N PRO A 54 -6.98 6.41 14.49
CA PRO A 54 -6.71 5.63 13.30
C PRO A 54 -5.35 5.97 12.68
N LEU A 55 -4.58 4.94 12.30
CA LEU A 55 -3.23 5.07 11.76
C LEU A 55 -3.19 6.01 10.54
N ASP A 56 -4.19 5.90 9.67
CA ASP A 56 -4.31 6.69 8.45
C ASP A 56 -4.63 8.16 8.71
N HIS A 57 -5.32 8.48 9.80
CA HIS A 57 -5.57 9.87 10.25
C HIS A 57 -4.28 10.59 10.69
N GLY A 58 -3.19 9.85 10.91
CA GLY A 58 -1.86 10.39 11.19
C GLY A 58 -1.19 11.03 9.97
N PHE A 59 -1.61 10.68 8.75
CA PHE A 59 -1.10 11.26 7.51
C PHE A 59 -1.88 12.52 7.14
N ASN A 60 -1.18 13.64 6.99
CA ASN A 60 -1.76 14.90 6.55
C ASN A 60 -0.90 15.57 5.47
N HIS A 61 -1.48 16.56 4.78
CA HIS A 61 -0.84 17.21 3.64
C HIS A 61 0.44 17.95 4.03
N ARG A 62 0.46 18.61 5.19
CA ARG A 62 1.65 19.33 5.67
C ARG A 62 2.82 18.39 5.90
N LYS A 63 2.61 17.24 6.56
CA LYS A 63 3.66 16.22 6.76
C LYS A 63 4.19 15.70 5.42
N ALA A 64 3.31 15.48 4.44
CA ALA A 64 3.74 15.07 3.10
C ALA A 64 4.64 16.13 2.44
N LEU A 65 4.28 17.42 2.53
CA LEU A 65 5.11 18.51 2.00
C LEU A 65 6.45 18.63 2.71
N VAL A 66 6.47 18.52 4.05
CA VAL A 66 7.70 18.55 4.84
C VAL A 66 8.60 17.38 4.45
N LEU A 67 8.04 16.17 4.33
CA LEU A 67 8.79 14.99 3.91
C LEU A 67 9.34 15.16 2.48
N ARG A 68 8.55 15.73 1.57
CA ARG A 68 8.98 16.02 0.19
C ARG A 68 10.11 17.04 0.15
N ALA A 69 10.01 18.12 0.92
CA ALA A 69 11.07 19.12 1.02
C ALA A 69 12.35 18.53 1.64
N ALA A 70 12.21 17.72 2.69
CA ALA A 70 13.33 17.02 3.31
C ALA A 70 14.02 16.06 2.32
N LYS A 71 13.27 15.33 1.49
CA LYS A 71 13.83 14.48 0.42
C LYS A 71 14.63 15.28 -0.61
N ALA A 72 14.13 16.46 -1.00
CA ALA A 72 14.81 17.31 -1.97
C ALA A 72 16.10 17.93 -1.42
N CYS A 73 16.10 18.37 -0.16
CA CYS A 73 17.23 19.08 0.45
C CYS A 73 18.26 18.14 1.13
N LEU A 74 17.83 17.00 1.66
CA LEU A 74 18.64 16.07 2.44
C LEU A 74 18.32 14.60 2.05
N PRO A 75 18.67 14.17 0.83
CA PRO A 75 18.32 12.84 0.33
C PRO A 75 18.87 11.69 1.19
N ALA A 76 19.96 11.89 1.93
CA ALA A 76 20.50 10.92 2.88
C ALA A 76 19.65 10.76 4.17
N VAL A 77 18.95 11.81 4.60
CA VAL A 77 18.17 11.84 5.85
C VAL A 77 16.72 11.38 5.63
N ALA A 78 16.15 11.64 4.46
CA ALA A 78 14.81 11.15 4.07
C ALA A 78 14.87 9.81 3.32
N SER A 79 15.75 8.94 3.80
CA SER A 79 16.10 7.65 3.22
C SER A 79 15.23 6.51 3.73
N ASP A 80 15.37 5.35 3.10
CA ASP A 80 14.83 4.07 3.54
C ASP A 80 15.03 3.84 5.05
N ALA A 81 16.16 4.27 5.62
CA ALA A 81 16.46 4.18 7.05
C ALA A 81 15.50 4.98 7.96
N MET A 82 15.07 6.17 7.54
CA MET A 82 14.09 6.97 8.32
C MET A 82 12.72 6.31 8.29
N MET A 83 12.25 5.94 7.09
CA MET A 83 10.96 5.24 6.92
C MET A 83 10.93 3.98 7.78
N ARG A 84 12.03 3.23 7.74
CA ARG A 84 12.26 2.04 8.52
C ARG A 84 12.16 2.28 10.03
N ARG A 85 12.81 3.33 10.54
CA ARG A 85 12.70 3.71 11.97
C ARG A 85 11.27 4.04 12.37
N VAL A 86 10.54 4.80 11.55
CA VAL A 86 9.14 5.15 11.80
C VAL A 86 8.26 3.90 11.83
N LEU A 87 8.42 3.01 10.85
CA LEU A 87 7.67 1.76 10.78
C LEU A 87 8.01 0.82 11.93
N THR A 88 9.29 0.68 12.30
CA THR A 88 9.70 -0.11 13.47
C THR A 88 9.09 0.46 14.76
N ALA A 89 9.15 1.78 14.96
CA ALA A 89 8.54 2.39 16.14
C ALA A 89 7.02 2.12 16.17
N THR A 90 6.34 2.28 15.04
CA THR A 90 4.88 2.07 14.93
C THR A 90 4.50 0.60 15.11
N HIS A 91 5.33 -0.32 14.62
CA HIS A 91 5.20 -1.75 14.84
C HIS A 91 5.26 -2.10 16.32
N LEU A 92 6.26 -1.57 17.02
CA LEU A 92 6.41 -1.73 18.47
C LEU A 92 5.21 -1.15 19.23
N LYS A 93 4.59 -0.07 18.72
CA LYS A 93 3.32 0.45 19.25
C LYS A 93 2.17 -0.55 19.15
N GLY A 94 2.05 -1.25 18.02
CA GLY A 94 1.08 -2.34 17.85
C GLY A 94 1.35 -3.52 18.78
N MET A 95 2.58 -3.66 19.26
CA MET A 95 2.96 -4.65 20.26
C MET A 95 2.80 -4.13 21.70
N HIS A 96 2.27 -2.94 21.98
CA HIS A 96 2.32 -2.37 23.34
C HIS A 96 1.70 -3.24 24.45
N GLY A 97 0.61 -3.98 24.19
CA GLY A 97 0.07 -4.94 25.16
C GLY A 97 1.03 -6.10 25.46
N VAL A 98 1.86 -6.46 24.48
CA VAL A 98 2.91 -7.50 24.56
C VAL A 98 4.16 -6.96 25.22
N ALA A 99 4.63 -5.79 24.77
CA ALA A 99 5.84 -5.14 25.24
C ALA A 99 5.72 -4.68 26.69
N ALA A 100 4.54 -4.22 27.15
CA ALA A 100 4.30 -3.89 28.56
C ALA A 100 4.32 -5.14 29.45
N ALA A 101 3.74 -6.25 29.00
CA ALA A 101 3.77 -7.52 29.71
C ALA A 101 5.21 -8.07 29.84
N THR A 102 6.04 -7.95 28.81
CA THR A 102 7.45 -8.40 28.85
C THR A 102 8.38 -7.41 29.55
N ALA A 103 8.18 -6.10 29.38
CA ALA A 103 8.99 -5.06 30.01
C ALA A 103 8.77 -4.97 31.54
N SER A 104 7.54 -5.19 32.01
CA SER A 104 7.27 -5.30 33.45
C SER A 104 8.01 -6.46 34.13
N GLN A 105 8.45 -7.46 33.34
CA GLN A 105 9.21 -8.62 33.79
C GLN A 105 10.70 -8.56 33.39
N GLN A 106 11.17 -7.45 32.79
CA GLN A 106 12.54 -7.30 32.26
C GLN A 106 12.99 -8.41 31.29
N LEU A 107 12.04 -9.07 30.63
CA LEU A 107 12.32 -10.15 29.69
C LEU A 107 12.47 -9.59 28.27
N PRO A 108 13.41 -10.12 27.45
CA PRO A 108 13.43 -9.81 26.03
C PRO A 108 12.11 -10.25 25.37
N LEU A 109 11.74 -9.62 24.25
CA LEU A 109 10.61 -10.07 23.45
C LEU A 109 10.75 -11.57 23.13
N PRO A 110 9.70 -12.39 23.32
CA PRO A 110 9.76 -13.81 23.01
C PRO A 110 10.25 -14.02 21.57
N SER A 111 11.16 -14.97 21.36
CA SER A 111 11.69 -15.29 20.02
C SER A 111 10.57 -15.60 19.01
N ALA A 112 9.43 -16.13 19.48
CA ALA A 112 8.24 -16.39 18.69
C ALA A 112 7.63 -15.14 18.00
N VAL A 113 7.81 -13.95 18.58
CA VAL A 113 7.34 -12.68 18.01
C VAL A 113 8.48 -11.83 17.44
N ALA A 114 9.72 -12.29 17.54
CA ALA A 114 10.87 -11.59 16.98
C ALA A 114 10.82 -11.66 15.45
N LEU A 115 10.67 -10.48 14.82
CA LEU A 115 10.74 -10.31 13.37
C LEU A 115 12.06 -9.64 13.01
N ASP A 116 12.69 -10.10 11.93
CA ASP A 116 13.75 -9.36 11.27
C ASP A 116 13.15 -8.15 10.55
N LEU A 117 12.83 -7.15 11.37
CA LEU A 117 12.34 -5.91 10.84
C LEU A 117 13.40 -5.34 9.93
N ALA A 118 14.73 -5.50 10.16
CA ALA A 118 15.89 -4.98 9.40
C ALA A 118 15.92 -5.38 7.92
N ALA A 119 15.35 -6.52 7.58
CA ALA A 119 15.18 -7.00 6.20
C ALA A 119 13.75 -6.86 5.65
N ALA A 120 12.77 -6.47 6.48
CA ALA A 120 11.37 -6.32 6.04
C ALA A 120 11.21 -5.32 4.88
N PRO A 121 10.39 -5.63 3.85
CA PRO A 121 10.14 -4.74 2.72
C PRO A 121 9.56 -3.39 3.15
N LEU A 122 9.99 -2.33 2.48
CA LEU A 122 9.45 -0.99 2.70
C LEU A 122 8.17 -0.74 1.88
N PRO A 123 7.33 0.24 2.28
CA PRO A 123 6.08 0.55 1.61
C PRO A 123 6.19 0.96 0.16
N ASN A 124 7.39 1.33 -0.32
CA ASN A 124 7.64 1.60 -1.75
C ASN A 124 7.56 0.34 -2.63
N ARG A 125 7.47 -0.85 -2.04
CA ARG A 125 7.40 -2.14 -2.73
C ARG A 125 6.07 -2.85 -2.47
N THR A 126 5.74 -3.01 -1.19
CA THR A 126 4.58 -3.74 -0.70
C THR A 126 4.03 -3.03 0.55
N PRO A 127 2.71 -2.89 0.71
CA PRO A 127 2.13 -2.29 1.91
C PRO A 127 2.48 -3.10 3.17
N PRO A 128 2.56 -2.45 4.34
CA PRO A 128 2.68 -3.16 5.61
C PRO A 128 1.46 -4.05 5.86
N VAL A 129 1.62 -5.02 6.76
CA VAL A 129 0.51 -5.80 7.31
C VAL A 129 -0.20 -4.94 8.36
N ILE A 130 -1.52 -4.89 8.33
CA ILE A 130 -2.36 -4.20 9.29
C ILE A 130 -3.08 -5.26 10.13
N SER A 131 -2.76 -5.34 11.42
CA SER A 131 -3.39 -6.30 12.32
C SER A 131 -3.27 -5.86 13.77
N ASP A 132 -4.36 -6.04 14.52
CA ASP A 132 -4.43 -5.70 15.95
C ASP A 132 -4.23 -6.93 16.86
N SER A 133 -4.38 -8.15 16.33
CA SER A 133 -4.44 -9.37 17.14
C SER A 133 -3.34 -10.39 16.87
N ILE A 134 -2.63 -10.30 15.74
CA ILE A 134 -1.68 -11.36 15.35
C ILE A 134 -0.62 -11.67 16.42
N PHE A 135 -0.07 -10.66 17.08
CA PHE A 135 0.91 -10.89 18.15
C PHE A 135 0.30 -11.52 19.39
N HIS A 136 -0.94 -11.19 19.73
CA HIS A 136 -1.66 -11.86 20.81
C HIS A 136 -1.87 -13.34 20.51
N GLU A 137 -2.22 -13.69 19.26
CA GLU A 137 -2.39 -15.07 18.82
C GLU A 137 -1.09 -15.88 18.84
N VAL A 138 0.03 -15.22 18.52
CA VAL A 138 1.36 -15.84 18.58
C VAL A 138 1.79 -16.11 20.02
N LEU A 139 1.58 -15.17 20.94
CA LEU A 139 1.92 -15.35 22.36
C LEU A 139 1.03 -16.37 23.04
N ALA A 140 -0.24 -16.46 22.62
CA ALA A 140 -1.15 -17.48 23.10
C ALA A 140 -0.80 -18.90 22.58
N GLY A 141 0.20 -19.04 21.72
CA GLY A 141 0.61 -20.31 21.13
C GLY A 141 -0.40 -20.89 20.12
N ARG A 142 -1.40 -20.10 19.71
CA ARG A 142 -2.40 -20.52 18.70
C ARG A 142 -1.88 -20.36 17.28
N VAL A 143 -0.99 -19.39 17.08
CA VAL A 143 -0.30 -19.14 15.82
C VAL A 143 1.21 -19.28 16.05
N GLU A 144 1.91 -19.99 15.18
CA GLU A 144 3.37 -20.04 15.17
C GLU A 144 3.92 -19.51 13.85
N LEU A 145 4.90 -18.62 13.95
CA LEU A 145 5.55 -18.04 12.80
C LEU A 145 6.80 -18.85 12.43
N VAL A 146 6.87 -19.34 11.19
CA VAL A 146 7.92 -20.28 10.77
C VAL A 146 8.59 -19.85 9.46
N ARG A 147 9.76 -20.41 9.17
CA ARG A 147 10.48 -20.15 7.91
C ARG A 147 9.70 -20.68 6.71
N ALA A 148 10.07 -20.20 5.53
CA ALA A 148 9.36 -20.53 4.30
C ALA A 148 9.25 -22.04 4.08
N LEU A 149 8.10 -22.47 3.55
CA LEU A 149 7.86 -23.82 3.08
C LEU A 149 8.87 -24.14 1.96
N GLN A 150 9.67 -25.19 2.15
CA GLN A 150 10.62 -25.67 1.15
C GLN A 150 9.97 -26.74 0.26
N ARG A 151 9.37 -27.77 0.86
CA ARG A 151 8.63 -28.83 0.14
C ARG A 151 7.61 -29.52 1.02
N ILE A 152 6.65 -30.18 0.38
CA ILE A 152 5.78 -31.17 1.01
C ILE A 152 6.61 -32.45 1.18
N ASP A 153 6.70 -32.95 2.41
CA ASP A 153 7.63 -34.02 2.83
C ASP A 153 6.86 -35.25 3.34
N GLY A 154 5.77 -35.61 2.64
CA GLY A 154 4.88 -36.71 2.98
C GLY A 154 3.41 -36.31 2.93
N PRO A 155 2.48 -37.20 3.34
CA PRO A 155 1.04 -36.95 3.24
C PRO A 155 0.53 -35.85 4.18
N ARG A 156 1.20 -35.66 5.34
CA ARG A 156 0.83 -34.68 6.37
C ARG A 156 2.03 -33.95 6.95
N ALA A 157 3.10 -33.83 6.18
CA ALA A 157 4.34 -33.24 6.65
C ALA A 157 4.93 -32.28 5.64
N VAL A 158 5.62 -31.28 6.15
CA VAL A 158 6.33 -30.27 5.36
C VAL A 158 7.75 -30.10 5.87
N LEU A 159 8.67 -29.79 4.95
CA LEU A 159 10.02 -29.36 5.28
C LEU A 159 10.12 -27.85 5.05
N LEU A 160 10.70 -27.14 6.02
CA LEU A 160 10.96 -25.72 5.96
C LEU A 160 12.40 -25.43 5.53
N HIS A 161 12.65 -24.21 5.06
CA HIS A 161 13.96 -23.79 4.58
C HIS A 161 15.08 -23.74 5.64
N ASP A 162 14.75 -23.77 6.93
CA ASP A 162 15.71 -23.92 8.02
C ASP A 162 16.00 -25.39 8.38
N GLY A 163 15.46 -26.34 7.61
CA GLY A 163 15.60 -27.77 7.84
C GLY A 163 14.59 -28.34 8.85
N ARG A 164 13.74 -27.51 9.48
CA ARG A 164 12.70 -28.02 10.38
C ARG A 164 11.63 -28.76 9.59
N ARG A 165 11.34 -29.99 10.02
CA ARG A 165 10.18 -30.76 9.59
C ARG A 165 9.00 -30.46 10.52
N ILE A 166 7.82 -30.23 9.94
CA ILE A 166 6.57 -30.11 10.69
C ILE A 166 5.64 -31.22 10.21
N ASP A 167 5.23 -32.08 11.13
CA ASP A 167 4.27 -33.17 10.91
C ASP A 167 2.84 -32.73 11.26
N ASP A 168 1.88 -33.63 11.09
CA ASP A 168 0.45 -33.46 11.38
C ASP A 168 -0.25 -32.27 10.70
N ILE A 169 0.25 -31.77 9.58
CA ILE A 169 -0.43 -30.75 8.78
C ILE A 169 -1.66 -31.35 8.09
N ASP A 170 -2.84 -30.80 8.35
CA ASP A 170 -4.10 -31.21 7.73
C ASP A 170 -4.44 -30.40 6.47
N ALA A 171 -3.98 -29.15 6.40
CA ALA A 171 -4.28 -28.26 5.29
C ALA A 171 -3.17 -27.22 5.07
N ILE A 172 -2.94 -26.88 3.80
CA ILE A 172 -2.07 -25.78 3.39
C ILE A 172 -2.94 -24.71 2.71
N VAL A 173 -2.83 -23.46 3.15
CA VAL A 173 -3.55 -22.31 2.58
C VAL A 173 -2.55 -21.33 1.98
N PHE A 174 -2.56 -21.18 0.66
CA PHE A 174 -1.68 -20.25 -0.04
C PHE A 174 -2.27 -18.83 -0.01
N CYS A 175 -1.61 -17.94 0.74
CA CYS A 175 -1.89 -16.51 0.81
C CYS A 175 -0.79 -15.70 0.11
N THR A 176 -0.37 -16.17 -1.06
CA THR A 176 0.80 -15.71 -1.83
C THR A 176 0.51 -14.56 -2.80
N GLY A 177 -0.69 -13.98 -2.73
CA GLY A 177 -1.13 -12.85 -3.56
C GLY A 177 -1.82 -13.29 -4.84
N TYR A 178 -1.94 -12.36 -5.78
CA TYR A 178 -2.68 -12.51 -7.03
C TYR A 178 -1.82 -12.09 -8.23
N GLN A 179 -2.19 -12.59 -9.41
CA GLN A 179 -1.68 -12.12 -10.69
C GLN A 179 -2.83 -11.47 -11.45
N ALA A 180 -2.56 -10.33 -12.09
CA ALA A 180 -3.50 -9.69 -13.00
C ALA A 180 -3.30 -10.26 -14.40
N GLU A 181 -4.39 -10.57 -15.07
CA GLU A 181 -4.42 -11.03 -16.45
C GLU A 181 -5.24 -10.05 -17.28
N TYR A 182 -4.78 -9.79 -18.52
CA TYR A 182 -5.41 -8.83 -19.42
C TYR A 182 -5.75 -9.47 -20.78
N SER A 183 -5.89 -10.80 -20.82
CA SER A 183 -6.19 -11.56 -22.04
C SER A 183 -7.48 -11.12 -22.73
N LEU A 184 -8.45 -10.59 -21.97
CA LEU A 184 -9.67 -9.96 -22.51
C LEU A 184 -9.38 -8.77 -23.45
N ALA A 185 -8.24 -8.10 -23.32
CA ALA A 185 -7.83 -7.01 -24.21
C ALA A 185 -7.22 -7.51 -25.54
N GLY A 186 -7.02 -8.83 -25.70
CA GLY A 186 -6.51 -9.44 -26.92
C GLY A 186 -5.16 -8.88 -27.34
N GLU A 187 -5.08 -8.38 -28.58
CA GLU A 187 -3.86 -7.75 -29.10
C GLU A 187 -3.45 -6.48 -28.34
N HIS A 188 -4.37 -5.86 -27.60
CA HIS A 188 -4.14 -4.67 -26.78
C HIS A 188 -3.80 -4.99 -25.31
N ASP A 189 -3.46 -6.25 -24.98
CA ASP A 189 -2.95 -6.62 -23.66
C ASP A 189 -1.72 -5.74 -23.31
N PRO A 190 -1.78 -4.92 -22.26
CA PRO A 190 -0.70 -4.00 -21.90
C PRO A 190 0.53 -4.73 -21.36
N THR A 191 0.45 -6.05 -21.14
CA THR A 191 1.51 -6.90 -20.62
C THR A 191 2.16 -7.79 -21.69
N ARG A 192 1.78 -7.67 -22.97
CA ARG A 192 2.34 -8.48 -24.06
C ARG A 192 3.86 -8.39 -24.17
N GLU A 193 4.41 -7.21 -23.92
CA GLU A 193 5.85 -6.93 -23.93
C GLU A 193 6.34 -6.79 -22.49
N GLN A 194 7.31 -7.63 -22.10
CA GLN A 194 7.89 -7.63 -20.75
C GLN A 194 9.37 -7.23 -20.81
N PRO A 195 9.83 -6.27 -19.99
CA PRO A 195 11.25 -5.98 -19.88
C PRO A 195 12.03 -7.23 -19.40
N PRO A 196 13.11 -7.64 -20.07
CA PRO A 196 13.88 -8.82 -19.66
C PRO A 196 14.37 -8.76 -18.20
N GLY A 197 14.82 -7.59 -17.76
CA GLY A 197 15.24 -7.36 -16.36
C GLY A 197 14.10 -7.57 -15.36
N TRP A 198 12.85 -7.20 -15.72
CA TRP A 198 11.70 -7.44 -14.85
C TRP A 198 11.41 -8.94 -14.71
N THR A 199 11.36 -9.66 -15.83
CA THR A 199 11.06 -11.11 -15.82
C THR A 199 12.12 -11.91 -15.06
N ALA A 200 13.40 -11.50 -15.12
CA ALA A 200 14.50 -12.13 -14.40
C ALA A 200 14.56 -11.74 -12.91
N ALA A 201 14.03 -10.57 -12.55
CA ALA A 201 14.16 -10.04 -11.20
C ALA A 201 13.35 -10.86 -10.17
N PRO A 202 13.94 -11.24 -9.01
CA PRO A 202 13.24 -11.99 -7.98
C PRO A 202 12.04 -11.22 -7.40
N GLY A 203 12.13 -9.88 -7.31
CA GLY A 203 11.06 -9.02 -6.83
C GLY A 203 9.84 -8.94 -7.75
N SER A 204 9.94 -9.35 -9.02
CA SER A 204 8.77 -9.44 -9.90
C SER A 204 7.78 -10.50 -9.39
N ASN A 205 8.31 -11.57 -8.79
CA ASN A 205 7.56 -12.74 -8.32
C ASN A 205 6.64 -13.29 -9.44
N GLY A 206 7.15 -13.31 -10.68
CA GLY A 206 6.45 -13.81 -11.86
C GLY A 206 5.24 -13.00 -12.33
N ARG A 207 4.98 -11.83 -11.71
CA ARG A 207 3.87 -10.95 -12.14
C ARG A 207 4.28 -10.15 -13.36
N ARG A 208 3.35 -9.89 -14.27
CA ARG A 208 3.62 -9.11 -15.47
C ARG A 208 3.47 -7.60 -15.22
N LEU A 209 4.24 -6.83 -15.96
CA LEU A 209 4.29 -5.38 -15.88
C LEU A 209 3.45 -4.74 -16.99
N PRO A 210 2.37 -3.99 -16.66
CA PRO A 210 1.55 -3.34 -17.68
C PRO A 210 2.23 -2.09 -18.25
N ARG A 211 2.18 -1.95 -19.57
CA ARG A 211 2.73 -0.83 -20.35
C ARG A 211 1.64 0.18 -20.66
N LEU A 212 1.38 1.06 -19.70
CA LEU A 212 0.28 2.02 -19.74
C LEU A 212 0.79 3.41 -19.41
N TYR A 213 0.41 4.41 -20.21
CA TYR A 213 0.73 5.79 -19.87
C TYR A 213 -0.07 6.20 -18.62
N ARG A 214 0.64 6.72 -17.60
CA ARG A 214 0.10 7.06 -16.27
C ARG A 214 -0.64 5.91 -15.57
N ASN A 215 -0.34 4.67 -15.96
CA ASN A 215 -1.04 3.46 -15.54
C ASN A 215 -2.57 3.49 -15.78
N ILE A 216 -2.99 4.21 -16.82
CA ILE A 216 -4.39 4.31 -17.24
C ILE A 216 -4.52 4.04 -18.75
N PHE A 217 -3.82 4.79 -19.58
CA PHE A 217 -4.09 4.83 -21.02
C PHE A 217 -3.30 3.77 -21.78
N SER A 218 -3.98 3.06 -22.70
CA SER A 218 -3.33 2.17 -23.66
C SER A 218 -2.35 2.93 -24.56
N LEU A 219 -1.19 2.35 -24.84
CA LEU A 219 -0.23 2.89 -25.81
C LEU A 219 -0.65 2.67 -27.27
N ASP A 220 -1.55 1.72 -27.51
CA ASP A 220 -2.09 1.43 -28.83
C ASP A 220 -3.33 2.28 -29.13
N LEU A 221 -4.23 2.40 -28.14
CA LEU A 221 -5.53 3.07 -28.26
C LEU A 221 -5.76 4.10 -27.13
N PRO A 222 -4.92 5.15 -27.01
CA PRO A 222 -4.94 6.07 -25.86
C PRO A 222 -6.24 6.86 -25.69
N HIS A 223 -7.03 7.02 -26.75
CA HIS A 223 -8.30 7.76 -26.74
C HIS A 223 -9.54 6.88 -26.62
N SER A 224 -9.38 5.55 -26.62
CA SER A 224 -10.53 4.61 -26.68
C SER A 224 -10.41 3.42 -25.73
N LEU A 225 -9.21 3.13 -25.21
CA LEU A 225 -8.95 2.03 -24.28
C LEU A 225 -8.15 2.51 -23.07
N ALA A 226 -8.71 2.29 -21.89
CA ALA A 226 -8.07 2.57 -20.62
C ALA A 226 -8.23 1.38 -19.67
N PHE A 227 -7.24 1.18 -18.81
CA PHE A 227 -7.19 0.14 -17.80
C PHE A 227 -7.26 0.76 -16.42
N MET A 228 -8.35 0.49 -15.73
CA MET A 228 -8.56 0.91 -14.35
C MET A 228 -8.17 -0.25 -13.43
N GLY A 229 -7.35 0.02 -12.40
CA GLY A 229 -6.80 -1.01 -11.51
C GLY A 229 -5.28 -1.16 -11.56
N CYS A 230 -4.59 -0.41 -12.44
CA CYS A 230 -3.15 -0.52 -12.62
C CYS A 230 -2.32 0.51 -11.84
N ILE A 231 -2.93 1.36 -11.01
CA ILE A 231 -2.24 2.39 -10.23
C ILE A 231 -2.09 1.92 -8.77
N ALA A 232 -0.87 1.98 -8.25
CA ALA A 232 -0.58 1.67 -6.86
C ALA A 232 0.48 2.63 -6.30
N PHE A 233 0.21 3.16 -5.11
CA PHE A 233 1.17 3.78 -4.20
C PHE A 233 0.50 3.85 -2.83
N ALA A 234 1.16 4.41 -1.81
CA ALA A 234 0.58 4.58 -0.47
C ALA A 234 -0.56 5.63 -0.47
N SER A 235 -1.74 5.25 -0.96
CA SER A 235 -2.95 6.07 -1.05
C SER A 235 -4.21 5.20 -0.94
N PRO A 236 -5.32 5.70 -0.37
CA PRO A 236 -6.61 5.02 -0.40
C PRO A 236 -7.07 4.74 -1.83
N ALA A 237 -7.42 3.48 -2.14
CA ALA A 237 -7.74 3.04 -3.49
C ALA A 237 -8.99 3.74 -4.07
N PHE A 238 -10.05 3.92 -3.28
CA PHE A 238 -11.29 4.52 -3.77
C PHE A 238 -11.10 5.99 -4.17
N GLN A 239 -10.40 6.77 -3.34
CA GLN A 239 -10.02 8.15 -3.67
C GLN A 239 -9.15 8.20 -4.93
N LEU A 240 -8.17 7.30 -5.02
CA LEU A 240 -7.24 7.23 -6.13
C LEU A 240 -7.96 6.97 -7.46
N TYR A 241 -8.87 5.99 -7.49
CA TYR A 241 -9.60 5.64 -8.72
C TYR A 241 -10.75 6.60 -9.03
N ASP A 242 -11.31 7.30 -8.03
CA ASP A 242 -12.20 8.45 -8.30
C ASP A 242 -11.45 9.53 -9.09
N LEU A 243 -10.25 9.93 -8.64
CA LEU A 243 -9.40 10.89 -9.35
C LEU A 243 -8.97 10.40 -10.74
N ALA A 244 -8.55 9.15 -10.86
CA ALA A 244 -8.18 8.55 -12.14
C ALA A 244 -9.36 8.59 -13.14
N SER A 245 -10.58 8.27 -12.68
CA SER A 245 -11.78 8.32 -13.51
C SER A 245 -12.13 9.73 -13.98
N LEU A 246 -11.94 10.75 -13.13
CA LEU A 246 -12.13 12.15 -13.52
C LEU A 246 -11.11 12.60 -14.56
N ALA A 247 -9.84 12.24 -14.37
CA ALA A 247 -8.79 12.55 -15.32
C ALA A 247 -9.07 11.90 -16.67
N LEU A 248 -9.41 10.61 -16.69
CA LEU A 248 -9.81 9.85 -17.88
C LEU A 248 -10.96 10.53 -18.63
N ALA A 249 -12.07 10.80 -17.93
CA ALA A 249 -13.25 11.40 -18.53
C ALA A 249 -12.95 12.77 -19.15
N ARG A 250 -12.12 13.59 -18.51
CA ARG A 250 -11.75 14.91 -19.03
C ARG A 250 -10.82 14.83 -20.24
N VAL A 251 -9.91 13.87 -20.27
CA VAL A 251 -9.06 13.61 -21.45
C VAL A 251 -9.92 13.15 -22.63
N TRP A 252 -10.77 12.14 -22.46
CA TRP A 252 -11.57 11.57 -23.55
C TRP A 252 -12.67 12.51 -24.06
N THR A 253 -13.16 13.42 -23.22
CA THR A 253 -14.11 14.47 -23.65
C THR A 253 -13.44 15.72 -24.22
N GLY A 254 -12.11 15.74 -24.35
CA GLY A 254 -11.35 16.89 -24.88
C GLY A 254 -11.38 18.12 -23.98
N LYS A 255 -11.73 17.96 -22.69
CA LYS A 255 -11.81 19.06 -21.71
C LYS A 255 -10.50 19.29 -20.95
N ALA A 256 -9.57 18.34 -21.01
CA ALA A 256 -8.21 18.48 -20.51
C ALA A 256 -7.22 18.73 -21.66
N ALA A 257 -5.97 19.04 -21.30
CA ALA A 257 -4.89 19.07 -22.30
C ALA A 257 -4.82 17.72 -23.05
N PRO A 258 -4.51 17.74 -24.36
CA PRO A 258 -4.36 16.52 -25.12
C PRO A 258 -3.26 15.64 -24.52
N LEU A 259 -3.40 14.33 -24.68
CA LEU A 259 -2.33 13.40 -24.34
C LEU A 259 -1.06 13.76 -25.13
N PRO A 260 0.13 13.59 -24.53
CA PRO A 260 1.36 13.89 -25.23
C PRO A 260 1.55 12.94 -26.44
N PRO A 261 2.44 13.28 -27.39
CA PRO A 261 2.75 12.40 -28.51
C PRO A 261 3.18 11.00 -28.03
N ARG A 262 2.96 9.99 -28.88
CA ARG A 262 3.20 8.58 -28.55
C ARG A 262 4.61 8.32 -28.01
N ASP A 263 5.64 8.94 -28.59
CA ASP A 263 7.03 8.75 -28.16
C ASP A 263 7.28 9.28 -26.75
N ALA A 264 6.63 10.38 -26.37
CA ALA A 264 6.70 10.91 -25.01
C ALA A 264 5.95 10.01 -24.00
N MET A 265 4.81 9.44 -24.41
CA MET A 265 4.12 8.43 -23.58
C MET A 265 4.98 7.18 -23.37
N LEU A 266 5.61 6.67 -24.44
CA LEU A 266 6.53 5.54 -24.39
C LEU A 266 7.74 5.81 -23.49
N ALA A 267 8.36 6.98 -23.63
CA ALA A 267 9.48 7.38 -22.78
C ALA A 267 9.10 7.41 -21.30
N SER A 268 7.91 7.91 -20.97
CA SER A 268 7.38 7.90 -19.60
C SER A 268 7.18 6.47 -19.08
N VAL A 269 6.61 5.57 -19.89
CA VAL A 269 6.44 4.15 -19.53
C VAL A 269 7.80 3.49 -19.31
N HIS A 270 8.77 3.67 -20.21
CA HIS A 270 10.11 3.08 -20.06
C HIS A 270 10.83 3.58 -18.81
N ALA A 271 10.72 4.87 -18.50
CA ALA A 271 11.30 5.44 -17.27
C ALA A 271 10.71 4.81 -16.01
N GLN A 272 9.39 4.59 -15.98
CA GLN A 272 8.73 3.91 -14.87
C GLN A 272 9.14 2.44 -14.79
N GLN A 273 9.15 1.72 -15.92
CA GLN A 273 9.58 0.31 -15.94
C GLN A 273 11.02 0.15 -15.45
N ALA A 274 11.94 1.01 -15.88
CA ALA A 274 13.33 0.99 -15.42
C ALA A 274 13.44 1.18 -13.90
N ARG A 275 12.61 2.05 -13.30
CA ARG A 275 12.55 2.23 -11.84
C ARG A 275 12.06 0.97 -11.14
N LEU A 276 11.04 0.31 -11.66
CA LEU A 276 10.46 -0.90 -11.08
C LEU A 276 11.37 -2.11 -11.23
N VAL A 277 12.09 -2.23 -12.34
CA VAL A 277 13.13 -3.25 -12.56
C VAL A 277 14.20 -3.13 -11.49
N ARG A 278 14.80 -1.95 -11.31
CA ARG A 278 15.80 -1.71 -10.26
C ARG A 278 15.28 -2.12 -8.88
N LEU A 279 14.08 -1.66 -8.55
CA LEU A 279 13.45 -1.95 -7.26
C LEU A 279 13.23 -3.45 -7.01
N ALA A 280 12.98 -4.22 -8.07
CA ALA A 280 12.77 -5.67 -8.03
C ALA A 280 14.08 -6.47 -8.04
N GLU A 281 15.17 -5.91 -8.57
CA GLU A 281 16.52 -6.50 -8.58
C GLU A 281 17.22 -6.34 -7.23
N ASP A 282 16.96 -5.24 -6.51
CA ASP A 282 17.62 -4.88 -5.22
C ASP A 282 17.39 -5.88 -4.06
N GLY A 283 16.67 -6.99 -4.28
CA GLY A 283 16.43 -8.02 -3.26
C GLY A 283 15.48 -7.63 -2.12
N GLY A 284 14.93 -6.41 -2.13
CA GLY A 284 14.07 -5.85 -1.08
C GLY A 284 12.62 -6.40 -1.03
N GLY A 285 12.37 -7.56 -1.63
CA GLY A 285 11.06 -8.22 -1.67
C GLY A 285 10.25 -7.96 -2.95
N SER A 286 9.00 -8.41 -2.91
CA SER A 286 8.08 -8.33 -4.05
C SER A 286 7.66 -6.88 -4.37
N VAL A 287 7.65 -6.51 -5.64
CA VAL A 287 7.26 -5.16 -6.12
C VAL A 287 5.90 -5.21 -6.81
N ILE A 288 4.96 -4.33 -6.45
CA ILE A 288 3.66 -4.25 -7.13
C ILE A 288 3.86 -3.71 -8.57
N PRO A 289 3.42 -4.42 -9.64
CA PRO A 289 3.63 -3.97 -11.02
C PRO A 289 3.02 -2.60 -11.34
N GLY A 290 1.92 -2.24 -10.67
CA GLY A 290 1.25 -0.96 -10.82
C GLY A 290 1.89 0.19 -10.05
N TRP A 291 3.05 0.00 -9.42
CA TRP A 291 3.63 1.00 -8.53
C TRP A 291 4.11 2.24 -9.30
N VAL A 292 3.67 3.42 -8.86
CA VAL A 292 4.01 4.72 -9.49
C VAL A 292 4.66 5.67 -8.49
N ASP A 293 5.23 6.76 -9.00
CA ASP A 293 5.58 7.92 -8.19
C ASP A 293 4.29 8.63 -7.75
N GLY A 294 3.93 8.50 -6.47
CA GLY A 294 2.68 9.07 -5.95
C GLY A 294 2.62 10.59 -6.05
N ASP A 295 3.74 11.30 -5.86
CA ASP A 295 3.76 12.77 -5.92
C ASP A 295 3.56 13.25 -7.36
N GLU A 296 4.29 12.64 -8.31
CA GLU A 296 4.16 12.95 -9.73
C GLU A 296 2.77 12.60 -10.27
N TRP A 297 2.26 11.42 -9.89
CA TRP A 297 0.95 10.94 -10.35
C TRP A 297 -0.19 11.82 -9.79
N MET A 298 -0.14 12.20 -8.51
CA MET A 298 -1.14 13.09 -7.91
C MET A 298 -1.07 14.51 -8.49
N ALA A 299 0.12 15.01 -8.82
CA ALA A 299 0.28 16.30 -9.51
C ALA A 299 -0.36 16.29 -10.90
N TRP A 300 -0.10 15.24 -11.68
CA TRP A 300 -0.74 15.04 -12.97
C TRP A 300 -2.26 14.91 -12.85
N ALA A 301 -2.74 14.09 -11.91
CA ALA A 301 -4.17 13.87 -11.70
C ALA A 301 -4.88 15.16 -11.25
N ASP A 302 -4.28 15.97 -10.37
CA ASP A 302 -4.88 17.22 -9.90
C ASP A 302 -5.11 18.22 -11.03
N ASP A 303 -4.15 18.36 -11.94
CA ASP A 303 -4.27 19.26 -13.09
C ASP A 303 -5.27 18.74 -14.12
N VAL A 304 -5.14 17.46 -14.51
CA VAL A 304 -5.99 16.85 -15.55
C VAL A 304 -7.43 16.73 -15.07
N ALA A 305 -7.67 16.26 -13.84
CA ALA A 305 -9.00 16.22 -13.24
C ALA A 305 -9.53 17.63 -12.91
N GLY A 306 -8.66 18.64 -12.88
CA GLY A 306 -9.01 20.02 -12.61
C GLY A 306 -9.47 20.26 -11.17
N THR A 307 -8.94 19.50 -10.22
CA THR A 307 -9.31 19.57 -8.81
C THR A 307 -8.73 20.81 -8.13
N GLY A 308 -7.55 21.25 -8.56
CA GLY A 308 -6.91 22.49 -8.10
C GLY A 308 -6.57 22.50 -6.61
N VAL A 309 -6.34 21.32 -6.03
CA VAL A 309 -6.01 21.10 -4.64
C VAL A 309 -4.56 21.43 -4.39
N LEU A 310 -3.64 20.84 -5.16
CA LEU A 310 -2.20 20.95 -4.90
C LEU A 310 -1.67 22.38 -5.01
N PRO A 311 -2.07 23.22 -5.98
CA PRO A 311 -1.65 24.62 -6.02
C PRO A 311 -2.13 25.44 -4.81
N ARG A 312 -3.28 25.08 -4.22
CA ARG A 312 -3.89 25.80 -3.09
C ARG A 312 -3.41 25.29 -1.73
N LEU A 313 -2.92 24.07 -1.66
CA LEU A 313 -2.33 23.51 -0.44
C LEU A 313 -0.80 23.56 -0.42
N GLY A 314 -0.18 24.31 -1.34
CA GLY A 314 1.27 24.56 -1.38
C GLY A 314 1.67 25.91 -0.78
N TYR A 315 2.98 26.20 -0.80
CA TYR A 315 3.56 27.48 -0.34
C TYR A 315 3.80 28.48 -1.49
N GLY A 316 3.12 28.29 -2.63
CA GLY A 316 3.13 29.24 -3.75
C GLY A 316 2.07 30.33 -3.61
N PRO A 317 1.99 31.28 -4.57
CA PRO A 317 1.06 32.41 -4.50
C PRO A 317 -0.41 31.99 -4.33
N ALA A 318 -0.86 30.94 -5.02
CA ALA A 318 -2.23 30.43 -4.91
C ALA A 318 -2.53 29.85 -3.52
N GLY A 319 -1.55 29.22 -2.88
CA GLY A 319 -1.69 28.69 -1.53
C GLY A 319 -1.70 29.78 -0.46
N TRP A 320 -0.82 30.78 -0.57
CA TRP A 320 -0.87 31.97 0.28
C TRP A 320 -2.18 32.75 0.13
N ALA A 321 -2.67 32.92 -1.10
CA ALA A 321 -3.96 33.54 -1.36
C ALA A 321 -5.12 32.74 -0.75
N PHE A 322 -5.09 31.40 -0.86
CA PHE A 322 -6.10 30.55 -0.23
C PHE A 322 -6.05 30.64 1.30
N TRP A 323 -4.86 30.55 1.88
CA TRP A 323 -4.66 30.69 3.32
C TRP A 323 -5.18 32.04 3.83
N LEU A 324 -4.87 33.15 3.15
CA LEU A 324 -5.36 34.48 3.54
C LEU A 324 -6.88 34.58 3.50
N ARG A 325 -7.52 33.95 2.50
CA ARG A 325 -8.99 33.98 2.33
C ARG A 325 -9.72 33.11 3.32
N ASP A 326 -9.17 31.96 3.68
CA ASP A 326 -9.82 31.00 4.56
C ASP A 326 -8.80 30.19 5.38
N ARG A 327 -8.27 30.83 6.41
CA ARG A 327 -7.25 30.25 7.30
C ARG A 327 -7.75 28.99 7.99
N ARG A 328 -9.03 28.95 8.37
CA ARG A 328 -9.62 27.83 9.11
C ARG A 328 -9.69 26.59 8.22
N LEU A 329 -10.29 26.72 7.04
CA LEU A 329 -10.36 25.60 6.10
C LEU A 329 -8.96 25.18 5.63
N CYS A 330 -8.06 26.15 5.34
CA CYS A 330 -6.69 25.84 4.97
C CYS A 330 -5.95 25.06 6.07
N GLY A 331 -6.08 25.47 7.33
CA GLY A 331 -5.55 24.73 8.47
C GLY A 331 -6.05 23.29 8.53
N LEU A 332 -7.37 23.07 8.37
CA LEU A 332 -7.96 21.74 8.36
C LEU A 332 -7.44 20.86 7.21
N LEU A 333 -7.33 21.41 6.00
CA LEU A 333 -6.82 20.68 4.85
C LEU A 333 -5.32 20.35 4.94
N MET A 334 -4.56 21.19 5.63
CA MET A 334 -3.11 21.00 5.82
C MET A 334 -2.79 20.01 6.94
N ASP A 335 -3.49 20.10 8.08
CA ASP A 335 -3.12 19.41 9.32
C ASP A 335 -4.14 18.35 9.78
N GLY A 336 -5.39 18.47 9.33
CA GLY A 336 -6.50 17.62 9.74
C GLY A 336 -6.53 16.26 9.05
N ILE A 337 -7.66 15.56 9.18
CA ILE A 337 -7.93 14.29 8.52
C ILE A 337 -8.02 14.52 7.01
N SER A 338 -7.16 13.82 6.27
CA SER A 338 -7.16 13.84 4.80
C SER A 338 -8.42 13.16 4.27
N SER A 339 -9.38 13.98 3.85
CA SER A 339 -10.68 13.51 3.37
C SER A 339 -10.79 13.62 1.85
N PRO A 340 -11.35 12.62 1.14
CA PRO A 340 -11.49 12.66 -0.33
C PRO A 340 -12.35 13.82 -0.83
N HIS A 341 -13.19 14.41 0.03
CA HIS A 341 -13.99 15.59 -0.28
C HIS A 341 -13.16 16.79 -0.78
N VAL A 342 -11.88 16.89 -0.42
CA VAL A 342 -10.98 17.96 -0.90
C VAL A 342 -10.90 18.01 -2.43
N TYR A 343 -10.95 16.85 -3.10
CA TYR A 343 -10.90 16.77 -4.56
C TYR A 343 -12.22 17.21 -5.22
N ARG A 344 -13.26 17.49 -4.44
CA ARG A 344 -14.53 18.07 -4.90
C ARG A 344 -14.76 19.48 -4.37
N LEU A 345 -13.83 20.04 -3.60
CA LEU A 345 -14.01 21.28 -2.85
C LEU A 345 -13.90 22.54 -3.70
N PHE A 346 -12.80 22.68 -4.44
CA PHE A 346 -12.52 23.93 -5.15
C PHE A 346 -13.31 24.05 -6.44
N GLU A 347 -13.88 25.23 -6.66
CA GLU A 347 -14.39 25.66 -7.95
C GLU A 347 -13.22 26.13 -8.83
N THR A 348 -13.07 25.47 -9.97
CA THR A 348 -11.97 25.72 -10.92
C THR A 348 -12.45 26.07 -12.32
N GLY A 349 -13.76 26.00 -12.57
CA GLY A 349 -14.35 26.08 -13.92
C GLY A 349 -14.08 24.84 -14.79
N LYS A 350 -13.15 23.96 -14.41
CA LYS A 350 -12.82 22.73 -15.13
C LYS A 350 -13.78 21.58 -14.80
N ARG A 351 -14.33 21.56 -13.59
CA ARG A 351 -15.32 20.57 -13.13
C ARG A 351 -16.28 21.19 -12.14
N ARG A 352 -17.44 20.54 -11.94
CA ARG A 352 -18.39 20.90 -10.88
C ARG A 352 -17.77 20.59 -9.51
N ALA A 353 -17.76 21.56 -8.59
CA ALA A 353 -17.50 21.29 -7.19
C ALA A 353 -18.74 20.71 -6.50
N TRP A 354 -18.52 19.93 -5.44
CA TRP A 354 -19.61 19.43 -4.61
C TRP A 354 -19.89 20.44 -3.51
N LYS A 355 -21.13 20.96 -3.48
CA LYS A 355 -21.54 22.00 -2.52
C LYS A 355 -21.33 21.56 -1.05
N GLY A 356 -21.56 20.28 -0.74
CA GLY A 356 -21.38 19.71 0.59
C GLY A 356 -19.92 19.41 0.98
N ALA A 357 -18.95 19.55 0.07
CA ALA A 357 -17.56 19.15 0.33
C ALA A 357 -16.97 19.90 1.53
N ARG A 358 -17.25 21.20 1.63
CA ARG A 358 -16.78 22.04 2.73
C ARG A 358 -17.34 21.54 4.06
N GLU A 359 -18.66 21.38 4.13
CA GLU A 359 -19.37 20.99 5.36
C GLU A 359 -18.88 19.63 5.86
N GLU A 360 -18.69 18.65 4.98
CA GLU A 360 -18.15 17.34 5.37
C GLU A 360 -16.70 17.40 5.88
N ILE A 361 -15.85 18.24 5.27
CA ILE A 361 -14.48 18.44 5.77
C ILE A 361 -14.51 18.99 7.20
N PHE A 362 -15.42 19.93 7.49
CA PHE A 362 -15.60 20.46 8.83
C PHE A 362 -16.15 19.39 9.79
N ARG A 363 -17.19 18.64 9.39
CA ARG A 363 -17.81 17.60 10.23
C ARG A 363 -16.79 16.53 10.65
N ILE A 364 -16.09 15.95 9.69
CA ILE A 364 -15.09 14.88 9.94
C ILE A 364 -13.97 15.37 10.86
N ASN A 365 -13.56 16.63 10.73
CA ASN A 365 -12.49 17.18 11.56
C ASN A 365 -12.98 17.71 12.92
N ALA A 366 -14.27 17.97 13.09
CA ALA A 366 -14.87 18.35 14.37
C ALA A 366 -15.03 17.13 15.29
N GLU A 367 -15.41 15.97 14.75
CA GLU A 367 -15.45 14.69 15.49
C GLU A 367 -14.09 14.32 16.11
N ARG A 368 -12.99 14.91 15.63
CA ARG A 368 -11.63 14.72 16.16
C ARG A 368 -11.26 15.66 17.32
N SER A 369 -11.93 16.80 17.50
CA SER A 369 -11.60 17.75 18.58
C SER A 369 -12.18 17.36 19.94
N ASP A 370 -13.09 16.40 19.95
CA ASP A 370 -13.84 15.97 21.14
C ASP A 370 -13.25 14.68 21.79
N ASP A 371 -12.20 14.10 21.20
CA ASP A 371 -11.39 12.95 21.67
C ASP A 371 -9.92 13.35 21.93
#